data_AF-A4WL28-F1
#
_entry.id   AF-A4WL28-F1
#
_cell.length_a   1.000
_cell.length_b   1.000
_cell.length_c   1.000
_cell.angle_alpha   90.00
_cell.angle_beta   90.00
_cell.angle_gamma   90.00
#
_symmetry.space_group_name_H-M   'P 1'
#
loop_
_entity.id
_entity.type
_entity.pdbx_description
1 polymer ?
#
loop_
_entity_poly.entity_id
_entity_poly.type
_entity_poly.pdbx_seq_one_letter_code
_entity_poly.pdbx_strand_id
1 'polypeptide(L)'
;MRLIPLARLRKALEDVGGQIWFFIELEPFRTVYTLALCGGNPCVVISGQDMSPVQLTLEEYLKIENNKQRLASLEYTIAYLLQKSYGNSSGQPLE
;
A
#
# COMPACT_ATOMS: atom_id res chain seq x y z
N MET A 1 11.34 -3.26 7.44
CA MET A 1 10.01 -3.85 7.18
C MET A 1 10.00 -5.31 7.58
N ARG A 2 8.94 -5.72 8.30
CA ARG A 2 8.69 -7.13 8.64
C ARG A 2 8.18 -7.89 7.41
N LEU A 3 8.18 -9.23 7.50
CA LEU A 3 7.67 -10.10 6.44
C LEU A 3 6.18 -9.80 6.17
N ILE A 4 5.84 -9.43 4.93
CA ILE A 4 4.48 -9.04 4.53
C ILE A 4 3.69 -10.31 4.17
N PRO A 5 2.58 -10.63 4.85
CA PRO A 5 1.78 -11.79 4.51
C PRO A 5 0.93 -11.54 3.26
N LEU A 6 1.53 -11.73 2.06
CA LEU A 6 0.92 -11.35 0.77
C LEU A 6 -0.50 -11.88 0.55
N ALA A 7 -0.80 -13.12 0.95
CA ALA A 7 -2.15 -13.67 0.82
C ALA A 7 -3.19 -12.95 1.69
N ARG A 8 -2.81 -12.57 2.93
CA ARG A 8 -3.67 -11.78 3.83
C ARG A 8 -3.81 -10.35 3.32
N LEU A 9 -2.71 -9.76 2.82
CA LEU A 9 -2.74 -8.42 2.25
C LEU A 9 -3.63 -8.35 1.01
N ARG A 10 -3.56 -9.35 0.12
CA ARG A 10 -4.45 -9.46 -1.03
C ARG A 10 -5.91 -9.41 -0.60
N LYS A 11 -6.29 -10.26 0.35
CA LYS A 11 -7.67 -10.31 0.84
C LYS A 11 -8.09 -8.98 1.52
N ALA A 12 -7.22 -8.38 2.31
CA ALA A 12 -7.50 -7.08 2.93
C ALA A 12 -7.68 -5.95 1.90
N LEU A 13 -6.94 -6.00 0.79
CA LEU A 13 -7.13 -5.10 -0.34
C LEU A 13 -8.46 -5.36 -1.06
N GLU A 14 -8.83 -6.61 -1.30
CA GLU A 14 -10.15 -6.96 -1.86
C GLU A 14 -11.29 -6.38 -1.01
N ASP A 15 -11.17 -6.43 0.32
CA ASP A 15 -12.18 -5.92 1.25
C ASP A 15 -12.38 -4.38 1.16
N VAL A 16 -11.42 -3.64 0.62
CA VAL A 16 -11.49 -2.18 0.43
C VAL A 16 -11.64 -1.76 -1.03
N GLY A 17 -12.00 -2.69 -1.93
CA GLY A 17 -12.23 -2.40 -3.35
C GLY A 17 -10.98 -2.56 -4.24
N GLY A 18 -9.98 -3.28 -3.75
CA GLY A 18 -8.80 -3.70 -4.52
C GLY A 18 -7.67 -2.67 -4.61
N GLN A 19 -7.85 -1.48 -4.04
CA GLN A 19 -6.83 -0.43 -4.03
C GLN A 19 -7.00 0.58 -2.89
N ILE A 20 -5.90 1.18 -2.45
CA ILE A 20 -5.88 2.28 -1.48
C ILE A 20 -4.69 3.21 -1.74
N TRP A 21 -4.90 4.53 -1.67
CA TRP A 21 -3.81 5.49 -1.71
C TRP A 21 -3.05 5.48 -0.39
N PHE A 22 -1.73 5.37 -0.45
CA PHE A 22 -0.89 5.45 0.76
C PHE A 22 -0.01 6.69 0.78
N PHE A 23 0.27 7.34 -0.36
CA PHE A 23 1.08 8.55 -0.36
C PHE A 23 0.73 9.46 -1.52
N ILE A 24 0.86 10.77 -1.32
CA ILE A 24 0.69 11.78 -2.35
C ILE A 24 1.87 12.76 -2.23
N GLU A 25 2.62 12.90 -3.32
CA GLU A 25 3.61 13.95 -3.50
C GLU A 25 2.98 15.07 -4.33
N LEU A 26 3.05 16.32 -3.87
CA LEU A 26 2.37 17.45 -4.52
C LEU A 26 3.27 18.24 -5.47
N GLU A 27 4.58 18.23 -5.23
CA GLU A 27 5.58 19.04 -5.93
C GLU A 27 6.73 18.15 -6.41
N PRO A 28 7.30 18.36 -7.62
CA PRO A 28 6.94 19.38 -8.62
C PRO A 28 5.71 19.03 -9.47
N PHE A 29 5.29 17.75 -9.46
CA PHE A 29 4.08 17.29 -10.13
C PHE A 29 3.33 16.35 -9.18
N ARG A 30 2.00 16.46 -9.16
CA ARG A 30 1.18 15.61 -8.30
C ARG A 30 1.39 14.14 -8.67
N THR A 31 1.94 13.37 -7.74
CA THR A 31 2.18 11.93 -7.88
C THR A 31 1.47 11.18 -6.77
N VAL A 32 0.60 10.24 -7.15
CA VAL A 32 -0.16 9.40 -6.24
C VAL A 32 0.43 8.00 -6.21
N TYR A 33 0.72 7.51 -5.01
CA TYR A 33 1.19 6.16 -4.76
C TYR A 33 0.05 5.34 -4.18
N THR A 34 -0.28 4.27 -4.89
CA THR A 34 -1.43 3.41 -4.59
C THR A 34 -0.95 2.00 -4.32
N LEU A 35 -1.41 1.39 -3.24
CA LEU A 35 -1.30 -0.05 -3.03
C LEU A 35 -2.53 -0.70 -3.65
N ALA A 36 -2.35 -1.56 -4.65
CA ALA A 36 -3.43 -2.13 -5.45
C ALA A 36 -3.24 -3.63 -5.72
N LEU A 37 -4.22 -4.23 -6.38
CA LEU A 37 -4.16 -5.58 -6.93
C LEU A 37 -3.85 -5.54 -8.44
N CYS A 38 -2.61 -5.83 -8.82
CA CYS A 38 -2.20 -5.99 -10.22
C CYS A 38 -2.25 -7.47 -10.59
N GLY A 39 -3.22 -7.86 -11.43
CA GLY A 39 -3.43 -9.28 -11.77
C GLY A 39 -3.72 -10.16 -10.54
N GLY A 40 -4.36 -9.59 -9.51
CA GLY A 40 -4.69 -10.28 -8.26
C GLY A 40 -3.56 -10.31 -7.22
N ASN A 41 -2.39 -9.72 -7.51
CA ASN A 41 -1.27 -9.66 -6.56
C ASN A 41 -1.06 -8.23 -6.02
N PRO A 42 -0.74 -8.05 -4.73
CA PRO A 42 -0.40 -6.75 -4.18
C PRO A 42 0.77 -6.09 -4.92
N CYS A 43 0.55 -4.87 -5.40
CA CYS A 43 1.50 -4.07 -6.17
C CYS A 43 1.42 -2.59 -5.75
N VAL A 44 2.45 -1.83 -6.11
CA VAL A 44 2.43 -0.37 -6.03
C VAL A 44 2.21 0.20 -7.42
N VAL A 45 1.19 1.05 -7.55
CA VAL A 45 0.91 1.84 -8.75
C VAL A 45 1.28 3.29 -8.46
N ILE A 46 2.16 3.85 -9.28
CA ILE A 46 2.64 5.23 -9.20
C ILE A 46 2.04 5.98 -10.39
N SER A 47 1.24 7.00 -10.11
CA SER A 47 0.58 7.82 -11.12
C SER A 47 0.92 9.28 -10.92
N GLY A 48 1.78 9.81 -11.80
CA GLY A 48 2.11 11.24 -11.88
C GLY A 48 1.18 11.98 -12.82
N GLN A 49 1.01 13.29 -12.60
CA GLN A 49 0.43 14.17 -13.60
C GLN A 49 1.25 14.08 -14.89
N ASP A 50 0.59 13.85 -16.02
CA ASP A 50 1.18 13.74 -17.36
C ASP A 50 2.16 12.57 -17.57
N MET A 51 2.09 11.54 -16.71
CA MET A 51 2.89 10.31 -16.85
C MET A 51 2.01 9.08 -16.99
N SER A 52 2.46 8.12 -17.80
CA SER A 52 1.88 6.77 -17.80
C SER A 52 2.06 6.12 -16.43
N PRO A 53 1.02 5.49 -15.85
CA PRO A 53 1.15 4.80 -14.58
C PRO A 53 2.21 3.71 -14.61
N VAL A 54 3.05 3.67 -13.58
CA VAL A 54 4.04 2.61 -13.39
C VAL A 54 3.47 1.61 -12.39
N GLN A 55 3.54 0.32 -12.72
CA GLN A 55 3.13 -0.77 -11.83
C GLN A 55 4.38 -1.56 -11.43
N LEU A 56 4.58 -1.71 -10.13
CA LEU A 56 5.67 -2.50 -9.56
C LEU A 56 5.09 -3.52 -8.61
N THR A 57 5.56 -4.75 -8.64
CA THR A 57 5.30 -5.67 -7.54
C THR A 57 5.77 -5.05 -6.23
N LEU A 58 5.17 -5.46 -5.12
CA LEU A 58 5.58 -4.95 -3.81
C LEU A 58 7.07 -5.21 -3.53
N GLU A 59 7.61 -6.34 -4.02
CA GLU A 59 9.03 -6.66 -3.92
C GLU A 59 9.91 -5.70 -4.73
N GLU A 60 9.56 -5.42 -5.99
CA GLU A 60 10.31 -4.50 -6.84
C GLU A 60 10.32 -3.09 -6.27
N TYR A 61 9.16 -2.60 -5.81
CA TYR A 61 9.06 -1.28 -5.19
C TYR A 61 9.98 -1.16 -3.97
N LEU A 62 10.01 -2.17 -3.10
CA LEU A 62 10.84 -2.18 -1.90
C LEU A 62 12.35 -2.28 -2.17
N LYS A 63 12.75 -2.79 -3.34
CA LYS A 63 14.16 -2.82 -3.76
C LYS A 63 14.65 -1.45 -4.22
N ILE A 64 13.79 -0.63 -4.81
CA ILE A 64 14.18 0.65 -5.42
C ILE A 64 13.84 1.87 -4.57
N GLU A 65 12.80 1.78 -3.73
CA GLU A 65 12.35 2.92 -2.93
C GLU A 65 13.28 3.16 -1.74
N ASN A 66 13.72 4.42 -1.60
CA ASN A 66 14.62 4.87 -0.54
C ASN A 66 14.05 6.05 0.27
N ASN A 67 12.93 6.63 -0.15
CA ASN A 67 12.25 7.69 0.58
C ASN A 67 11.59 7.11 1.84
N LYS A 68 12.12 7.50 3.00
CA LYS A 68 11.65 7.01 4.31
C LYS A 68 10.19 7.34 4.59
N GLN A 69 9.68 8.48 4.11
CA GLN A 69 8.28 8.86 4.32
C GLN A 69 7.33 7.98 3.51
N ARG A 70 7.67 7.70 2.25
CA ARG A 70 6.88 6.80 1.40
C ARG A 70 6.86 5.37 1.94
N LEU A 71 8.02 4.88 2.39
CA LEU A 71 8.12 3.56 3.03
C LEU A 71 7.32 3.47 4.33
N ALA A 72 7.41 4.49 5.20
CA ALA A 72 6.65 4.53 6.44
C ALA A 72 5.13 4.57 6.18
N SER A 73 4.69 5.34 5.18
CA SER A 73 3.27 5.41 4.83
C SER A 73 2.75 4.11 4.22
N LEU A 74 3.57 3.42 3.41
CA LEU A 74 3.25 2.09 2.91
C LEU A 74 3.13 1.08 4.06
N GLU A 75 4.09 1.07 4.99
CA GLU A 75 4.07 0.17 6.15
C GLU A 75 2.85 0.42 7.04
N TYR A 76 2.53 1.69 7.33
CA TYR A 76 1.32 2.07 8.05
C TYR A 76 0.06 1.59 7.34
N THR A 77 -0.04 1.79 6.02
CA THR A 77 -1.21 1.40 5.25
C THR A 77 -1.41 -0.11 5.23
N ILE A 78 -0.33 -0.89 5.08
CA ILE A 78 -0.38 -2.35 5.16
C ILE A 78 -0.82 -2.80 6.56
N ALA A 79 -0.26 -2.19 7.62
CA ALA A 79 -0.65 -2.51 8.99
C ALA A 79 -2.11 -2.20 9.26
N TYR A 80 -2.60 -1.02 8.81
CA TYR A 80 -3.99 -0.61 8.89
C TYR A 80 -4.92 -1.61 8.19
N LEU A 81 -4.60 -2.01 6.95
CA LEU A 81 -5.41 -2.97 6.20
C LEU A 81 -5.49 -4.32 6.91
N LEU A 82 -4.34 -4.84 7.37
CA LEU A 82 -4.28 -6.12 8.08
C LEU A 82 -5.03 -6.05 9.42
N GLN A 83 -4.91 -4.95 10.16
CA GLN A 83 -5.66 -4.75 11.40
C GLN A 83 -7.16 -4.61 11.13
N LYS A 84 -7.57 -3.91 10.08
CA LYS A 84 -8.99 -3.76 9.74
C LYS A 84 -9.64 -5.09 9.35
N SER A 85 -8.96 -5.89 8.54
CA SER A 85 -9.51 -7.18 8.07
C SER A 85 -9.36 -8.32 9.08
N TYR A 86 -8.34 -8.29 9.96
CA TYR A 86 -8.02 -9.42 10.84
C TYR A 86 -7.83 -9.07 12.32
N GLY A 87 -7.85 -7.79 12.68
CA GLY A 87 -7.55 -7.30 14.03
C GLY A 87 -8.68 -7.48 15.04
N ASN A 88 -9.84 -8.00 14.65
CA ASN A 88 -10.93 -8.29 15.58
C ASN A 88 -11.00 -9.78 15.93
N SER A 89 -10.18 -10.17 16.92
CA SER A 89 -10.49 -11.27 17.84
C SER A 89 -10.78 -10.79 19.27
N SER A 90 -10.65 -9.49 19.57
CA SER A 90 -10.93 -8.95 20.91
C SER A 90 -11.07 -7.43 20.85
N GLY A 91 -12.31 -6.94 20.94
CA GLY A 91 -12.60 -5.52 21.02
C GLY A 91 -12.06 -4.90 22.31
N GLN A 92 -10.89 -4.28 22.25
CA GLN A 92 -10.47 -3.29 23.23
C GLN A 92 -10.12 -1.98 22.50
N PRO A 93 -10.57 -0.82 23.02
CA PRO A 93 -10.19 0.48 22.49
C PRO A 93 -8.69 0.70 22.72
N LEU A 94 -8.04 1.37 21.78
CA LEU A 94 -6.71 1.93 21.99
C LEU A 94 -6.88 3.19 22.86
N GLU A 95 -6.45 3.12 24.13
CA GLU A 95 -6.15 4.29 24.97
C GLU A 95 -4.85 4.97 24.54
#